data_AF-A0A964JPT1-F1
#
_entry.id   AF-A0A964JPT1-F1
#
_cell.length_a   1.000
_cell.length_b   1.000
_cell.length_c   1.000
_cell.angle_alpha   90.00
_cell.angle_beta   90.00
_cell.angle_gamma   90.00
#
_symmetry.space_group_name_H-M   'P 1'
#
loop_
_entity.id
_entity.type
_entity.pdbx_description
1 polymer ?
#
loop_
_entity_poly.entity_id
_entity_poly.type
_entity_poly.pdbx_seq_one_letter_code
_entity_poly.pdbx_strand_id
1 'polypeptide(L)'
;MSSTLAAGRLGLNHASTGEDILGPSGSPLVDPAAPLQPTLTLHDRPNGFDLEIVYENGTGLAQPLGMLTLRGLKLDAPSIVRRTFRDSATSTDPWSSADPEVVTFPSPSAPACTDFCYLGPTSYPRGMYSPLTVLSDTRYHVGIALHYPLLEYRHSVMFDLKSESVAGDPTRRAYWLDLVFPDAGAAFEDGVLAAGATRSYTLAVRVVPSSEHWLHTVVPYRNSFRSLYGGVRYERDPRPVVGALTAFGELCAEDNPYGMLPLNRADVRGWSPWVDETLTALTEGYERAMLWTPTGVYCTNQQHNYPSQFMTQMLAVPMMRDTQDELLRIPQAGLDSGFWWGRATKIMRSWDVDESVPLDPEEAEHVALAYAELDRAVALGATTIGLDAFADAQGDWMGYEWLQALQSRAPGVKFVTEAFTSDLVHSLAPTFTEAAPYRGPHELADFLLPGNEIWGQVRYDQAFPNDPQWFNRDNLERQAEIARTASIGMVPVVMHDSTTLLSSYEAAETWRATIPVELQGPCEGR
;
A
#
# COMPACT_ATOMS: atom_id res chain seq x y z
N MET A 1 0.79 -33.05 -2.64
CA MET A 1 1.24 -32.93 -1.24
C MET A 1 0.37 -33.83 -0.36
N SER A 2 0.80 -34.14 0.87
CA SER A 2 -0.02 -34.84 1.89
C SER A 2 -0.01 -33.98 3.15
N SER A 3 -1.18 -33.57 3.63
CA SER A 3 -1.28 -32.76 4.85
C SER A 3 -1.81 -33.58 6.03
N THR A 4 -1.47 -33.17 7.25
CA THR A 4 -1.95 -33.82 8.48
C THR A 4 -2.26 -32.76 9.54
N LEU A 5 -3.30 -33.01 10.35
CA LEU A 5 -3.63 -32.24 11.53
C LEU A 5 -3.83 -33.24 12.68
N ALA A 6 -2.89 -33.28 13.63
CA ALA A 6 -2.94 -34.18 14.77
C ALA A 6 -2.63 -33.44 16.06
N ALA A 7 -3.55 -33.47 17.02
CA ALA A 7 -3.42 -32.73 18.29
C ALA A 7 -3.07 -31.24 18.09
N GLY A 8 -3.70 -30.58 17.11
CA GLY A 8 -3.47 -29.18 16.79
C GLY A 8 -2.14 -28.90 16.05
N ARG A 9 -1.36 -29.92 15.69
CA ARG A 9 -0.11 -29.79 14.94
C ARG A 9 -0.35 -30.05 13.46
N LEU A 10 0.11 -29.12 12.63
CA LEU A 10 0.06 -29.24 11.17
C LEU A 10 1.32 -29.91 10.66
N GLY A 11 1.17 -30.74 9.62
CA GLY A 11 2.27 -31.27 8.83
C GLY A 11 1.94 -31.22 7.35
N LEU A 12 2.96 -31.02 6.51
CA LEU A 12 2.86 -31.05 5.05
C LEU A 12 4.09 -31.78 4.48
N ASN A 13 3.83 -32.87 3.78
CA ASN A 13 4.85 -33.70 3.16
C ASN A 13 4.73 -33.68 1.64
N HIS A 14 5.87 -33.72 0.97
CA HIS A 14 5.94 -33.97 -0.45
C HIS A 14 5.52 -35.41 -0.74
N ALA A 15 4.42 -35.60 -1.47
CA ALA A 15 3.74 -36.88 -1.56
C ALA A 15 4.59 -38.00 -2.19
N SER A 16 5.47 -37.68 -3.13
CA SER A 16 6.30 -38.70 -3.81
C SER A 16 7.62 -39.00 -3.11
N THR A 17 8.16 -38.06 -2.33
CA THR A 17 9.48 -38.20 -1.68
C THR A 17 9.36 -38.46 -0.18
N GLY A 18 8.19 -38.18 0.41
CA GLY A 18 7.97 -38.20 1.85
C GLY A 18 8.63 -37.04 2.60
N GLU A 19 9.32 -36.14 1.90
CA GLU A 19 10.04 -35.02 2.51
C GLU A 19 9.08 -34.09 3.26
N ASP A 20 9.41 -33.74 4.50
CA ASP A 20 8.70 -32.71 5.25
C ASP A 20 8.98 -31.33 4.65
N ILE A 21 7.94 -30.64 4.20
CA ILE A 21 8.01 -29.20 3.85
C ILE A 21 7.59 -28.36 5.07
N LEU A 22 6.53 -28.81 5.74
CA LEU A 22 6.13 -28.35 7.07
C LEU A 22 6.19 -29.58 7.99
N GLY A 23 7.23 -29.69 8.80
CA GLY A 23 7.33 -30.80 9.74
C GLY A 23 6.27 -30.65 10.85
N PRO A 24 5.76 -31.76 11.44
CA PRO A 24 4.89 -31.68 12.61
C PRO A 24 5.63 -30.89 13.70
N SER A 25 5.14 -29.68 13.94
CA SER A 25 5.75 -28.77 14.89
C SER A 25 5.77 -29.37 16.29
N GLY A 26 6.82 -29.09 17.08
CA GLY A 26 6.84 -29.45 18.50
C GLY A 26 5.68 -28.81 19.29
N SER A 27 5.15 -27.69 18.79
CA SER A 27 4.06 -26.91 19.38
C SER A 27 2.78 -26.99 18.54
N PRO A 28 1.59 -26.98 19.15
CA PRO A 28 0.33 -26.81 18.42
C PRO A 28 0.27 -25.44 17.71
N LEU A 29 -0.61 -25.32 16.71
CA LEU A 29 -0.85 -24.09 15.95
C LEU A 29 -1.38 -22.96 16.85
N VAL A 30 -2.24 -23.30 17.82
CA VAL A 30 -2.80 -22.35 18.78
C VAL A 30 -2.17 -22.66 20.14
N ASP A 31 -1.72 -21.63 20.86
CA ASP A 31 -1.22 -21.80 22.22
C ASP A 31 -2.33 -22.44 23.10
N PRO A 32 -2.08 -23.57 23.79
CA PRO A 32 -3.04 -24.16 24.71
C PRO A 32 -3.46 -23.22 25.85
N ALA A 33 -2.67 -22.19 26.14
CA ALA A 33 -2.98 -21.13 27.10
C ALA A 33 -3.80 -19.97 26.50
N ALA A 34 -4.05 -19.95 25.18
CA ALA A 34 -4.86 -18.91 24.55
C ALA A 34 -6.30 -18.94 25.11
N PRO A 35 -6.91 -17.77 25.36
CA PRO A 35 -8.23 -17.68 25.99
C PRO A 35 -9.35 -18.25 25.10
N LEU A 36 -9.17 -18.23 23.78
CA LEU A 36 -10.04 -18.91 22.83
C LEU A 36 -9.29 -20.04 22.14
N GLN A 37 -9.91 -21.22 22.13
CA GLN A 37 -9.43 -22.38 21.39
C GLN A 37 -10.34 -22.58 20.17
N PRO A 38 -9.86 -22.32 18.94
CA PRO A 38 -10.67 -22.48 17.76
C PRO A 38 -10.87 -23.96 17.41
N THR A 39 -11.95 -24.25 16.70
CA THR A 39 -12.10 -25.52 15.98
C THR A 39 -11.27 -25.45 14.70
N LEU A 40 -10.47 -26.48 14.46
CA LEU A 40 -9.56 -26.57 13.31
C LEU A 40 -10.01 -27.70 12.37
N THR A 41 -10.32 -27.36 11.12
CA THR A 41 -10.68 -28.34 10.09
C THR A 41 -9.71 -28.27 8.91
N LEU A 42 -8.98 -29.35 8.67
CA LEU A 42 -8.00 -29.45 7.60
C LEU A 42 -8.64 -30.00 6.32
N HIS A 43 -8.42 -29.31 5.20
CA HIS A 43 -8.85 -29.73 3.87
C HIS A 43 -7.64 -29.90 2.96
N ASP A 44 -7.34 -31.14 2.57
CA ASP A 44 -6.27 -31.45 1.63
C ASP A 44 -6.50 -30.78 0.27
N ARG A 45 -5.43 -30.25 -0.32
CA ARG A 45 -5.41 -29.66 -1.67
C ARG A 45 -4.24 -30.25 -2.47
N PRO A 46 -4.31 -30.30 -3.81
CA PRO A 46 -3.27 -30.94 -4.63
C PRO A 46 -1.83 -30.48 -4.30
N ASN A 47 -1.66 -29.18 -4.09
CA ASN A 47 -0.40 -28.51 -3.80
C ASN A 47 -0.32 -27.94 -2.38
N GLY A 48 -1.10 -28.44 -1.41
CA GLY A 48 -1.06 -27.91 -0.04
C GLY A 48 -2.30 -28.25 0.77
N PHE A 49 -2.81 -27.28 1.53
CA PHE A 49 -4.03 -27.44 2.30
C PHE A 49 -4.74 -26.10 2.56
N ASP A 50 -6.04 -26.18 2.82
CA ASP A 50 -6.77 -25.10 3.49
C ASP A 50 -7.07 -25.54 4.92
N LEU A 51 -6.82 -24.65 5.88
CA LEU A 51 -7.21 -24.86 7.26
C LEU A 51 -8.32 -23.87 7.61
N GLU A 52 -9.52 -24.39 7.85
CA GLU A 52 -10.61 -23.63 8.42
C GLU A 52 -10.40 -23.49 9.94
N ILE A 53 -10.51 -22.26 10.44
CA ILE A 53 -10.27 -21.89 11.82
C ILE A 53 -11.50 -21.15 12.32
N VAL A 54 -12.30 -21.82 13.16
CA VAL A 54 -13.55 -21.26 13.69
C VAL A 54 -13.39 -20.94 15.17
N TYR A 55 -13.42 -19.65 15.49
CA TYR A 55 -13.45 -19.17 16.86
C TYR A 55 -14.89 -18.98 17.33
N GLU A 56 -15.20 -19.50 18.51
CA GLU A 56 -16.46 -19.26 19.21
C GLU A 56 -16.16 -18.72 20.61
N ASN A 57 -16.66 -17.53 20.92
CA ASN A 57 -16.53 -16.97 22.26
C ASN A 57 -17.78 -17.28 23.09
N GLY A 58 -17.81 -18.46 23.72
CA GLY A 58 -18.89 -18.85 24.64
C GLY A 58 -18.87 -18.13 26.00
N THR A 59 -17.95 -17.18 26.22
CA THR A 59 -17.84 -16.46 27.50
C THR A 59 -18.77 -15.23 27.54
N GLY A 60 -18.96 -14.66 28.74
CA GLY A 60 -19.73 -13.42 28.92
C GLY A 60 -18.95 -12.13 28.66
N LEU A 61 -17.67 -12.23 28.25
CA LEU A 61 -16.79 -11.08 28.00
C LEU A 61 -16.16 -11.19 26.62
N ALA A 62 -15.72 -10.07 26.06
CA ALA A 62 -14.91 -10.09 24.84
C ALA A 62 -13.56 -10.77 25.12
N GLN A 63 -13.07 -11.59 24.18
CA GLN A 63 -11.82 -12.36 24.34
C GLN A 63 -10.92 -12.13 23.12
N PRO A 64 -9.59 -12.02 23.30
CA PRO A 64 -8.68 -11.90 22.17
C PRO A 64 -8.61 -13.23 21.39
N LEU A 65 -8.43 -13.13 20.09
CA LEU A 65 -8.24 -14.28 19.19
C LEU A 65 -6.86 -14.94 19.37
N GLY A 66 -5.87 -14.18 19.88
CA GLY A 66 -4.54 -14.65 20.21
C GLY A 66 -3.61 -14.73 18.99
N MET A 67 -2.92 -15.86 18.84
CA MET A 67 -1.89 -16.05 17.81
C MET A 67 -1.99 -17.45 17.22
N LEU A 68 -1.74 -17.55 15.91
CA LEU A 68 -1.54 -18.82 15.20
C LEU A 68 -0.07 -18.96 14.82
N THR A 69 0.59 -20.03 15.23
CA THR A 69 2.00 -20.29 14.94
C THR A 69 2.15 -21.44 13.95
N LEU A 70 2.49 -21.11 12.70
CA LEU A 70 2.86 -22.08 11.69
C LEU A 70 4.36 -22.39 11.78
N ARG A 71 4.73 -23.40 12.57
CA ARG A 71 6.13 -23.77 12.81
C ARG A 71 6.60 -24.98 12.00
N GLY A 72 7.90 -25.00 11.68
CA GLY A 72 8.55 -26.17 11.09
C GLY A 72 8.62 -26.12 9.57
N LEU A 73 8.58 -24.93 8.98
CA LEU A 73 8.82 -24.72 7.55
C LEU A 73 10.30 -25.03 7.26
N LYS A 74 10.53 -26.06 6.43
CA LYS A 74 11.85 -26.55 6.05
C LYS A 74 12.19 -26.11 4.63
N LEU A 75 12.93 -25.00 4.54
CA LEU A 75 13.52 -24.51 3.30
C LEU A 75 15.02 -24.80 3.34
N ASP A 76 15.59 -25.29 2.24
CA ASP A 76 16.91 -25.95 2.19
C ASP A 76 18.02 -25.02 1.67
N ALA A 77 17.82 -23.73 1.86
CA ALA A 77 18.77 -22.71 1.49
C ALA A 77 19.22 -21.91 2.72
N PRO A 78 20.51 -21.54 2.81
CA PRO A 78 21.01 -20.65 3.87
C PRO A 78 20.39 -19.25 3.79
N SER A 79 19.78 -18.92 2.65
CA SER A 79 19.00 -17.71 2.42
C SER A 79 17.68 -18.08 1.73
N ILE A 80 16.57 -17.57 2.24
CA ILE A 80 15.28 -17.63 1.55
C ILE A 80 14.92 -16.25 1.02
N VAL A 81 14.16 -16.23 -0.07
CA VAL A 81 13.51 -15.02 -0.58
C VAL A 81 12.12 -14.93 0.04
N ARG A 82 11.89 -13.90 0.86
CA ARG A 82 10.56 -13.54 1.36
C ARG A 82 9.98 -12.46 0.47
N ARG A 83 8.77 -12.70 -0.03
CA ARG A 83 7.96 -11.67 -0.70
C ARG A 83 6.89 -11.12 0.21
N THR A 84 7.02 -9.82 0.52
CA THR A 84 6.22 -9.07 1.50
C THR A 84 5.33 -8.00 0.89
N PHE A 85 5.54 -7.69 -0.39
CA PHE A 85 4.68 -6.85 -1.21
C PHE A 85 4.29 -5.53 -0.55
N ARG A 86 5.25 -4.80 0.04
CA ARG A 86 4.95 -3.43 0.44
C ARG A 86 6.16 -2.53 0.38
N ASP A 87 5.88 -1.32 -0.08
CA ASP A 87 6.76 -0.18 0.00
C ASP A 87 6.84 0.31 1.44
N SER A 88 8.00 0.15 2.07
CA SER A 88 8.30 0.93 3.27
C SER A 88 9.12 2.16 2.86
N ALA A 89 8.51 3.06 2.08
CA ALA A 89 9.07 4.38 1.77
C ALA A 89 9.46 5.16 3.04
N THR A 90 8.89 4.82 4.21
CA THR A 90 9.24 5.40 5.51
C THR A 90 10.34 4.65 6.25
N SER A 91 10.76 3.46 5.82
CA SER A 91 11.89 2.81 6.48
C SER A 91 13.16 3.49 6.00
N THR A 92 13.74 4.33 6.85
CA THR A 92 15.18 4.63 6.84
C THR A 92 16.03 3.37 7.07
N ASP A 93 15.45 2.17 6.92
CA ASP A 93 16.09 0.90 7.17
C ASP A 93 16.98 0.56 5.96
N PRO A 94 18.32 0.60 6.13
CA PRO A 94 19.26 0.24 5.06
C PRO A 94 19.16 -1.23 4.62
N TRP A 95 18.35 -2.06 5.30
CA TRP A 95 18.07 -3.44 4.93
C TRP A 95 16.88 -3.61 3.97
N SER A 96 16.14 -2.54 3.66
CA SER A 96 15.16 -2.55 2.56
C SER A 96 15.93 -2.58 1.24
N SER A 97 16.04 -3.78 0.66
CA SER A 97 16.53 -3.98 -0.69
C SER A 97 15.74 -3.09 -1.66
N ALA A 98 16.40 -2.66 -2.74
CA ALA A 98 15.81 -1.90 -3.85
C ALA A 98 14.76 -2.68 -4.67
N ASP A 99 14.14 -3.69 -4.07
CA ASP A 99 12.98 -4.40 -4.57
C ASP A 99 12.04 -4.62 -3.37
N PRO A 100 10.97 -3.81 -3.23
CA PRO A 100 10.03 -3.89 -2.09
C PRO A 100 9.32 -5.25 -2.00
N GLU A 101 9.51 -6.13 -2.99
CA GLU A 101 8.99 -7.48 -3.01
C GLU A 101 9.98 -8.57 -2.57
N VAL A 102 11.27 -8.30 -2.33
CA VAL A 102 12.25 -9.37 -2.09
C VAL A 102 13.17 -9.05 -0.90
N VAL A 103 12.89 -9.66 0.25
CA VAL A 103 13.81 -9.68 1.40
C VAL A 103 14.57 -10.99 1.40
N THR A 104 15.90 -10.92 1.27
CA THR A 104 16.78 -12.09 1.42
C THR A 104 17.18 -12.22 2.88
N PHE A 105 16.87 -13.36 3.51
CA PHE A 105 17.38 -13.61 4.85
C PHE A 105 18.90 -13.63 4.84
N PRO A 106 19.55 -12.90 5.77
CA PRO A 106 21.00 -12.84 5.79
C PRO A 106 21.59 -14.24 5.95
N SER A 107 22.64 -14.50 5.17
CA SER A 107 23.47 -15.70 5.31
C SER A 107 23.84 -15.94 6.78
N PRO A 108 23.99 -17.20 7.24
CA PRO A 108 24.44 -17.54 8.60
C PRO A 108 25.71 -16.81 9.06
N SER A 109 26.48 -16.24 8.13
CA SER A 109 27.66 -15.41 8.40
C SER A 109 27.35 -13.99 8.88
N ALA A 110 26.10 -13.52 8.86
CA ALA A 110 25.74 -12.21 9.39
C ALA A 110 25.77 -12.23 10.93
N PRO A 111 26.56 -11.39 11.60
CA PRO A 111 26.76 -11.44 13.06
C PRO A 111 25.46 -11.31 13.87
N ALA A 112 24.42 -10.69 13.31
CA ALA A 112 23.15 -10.46 13.99
C ALA A 112 22.19 -11.68 13.95
N CYS A 113 22.58 -12.81 13.35
CA CYS A 113 21.63 -13.84 12.92
C CYS A 113 22.10 -15.30 13.17
N THR A 114 22.99 -15.53 14.14
CA THR A 114 23.63 -16.85 14.34
C THR A 114 22.68 -17.93 14.88
N ASP A 115 21.78 -17.58 15.81
CA ASP A 115 20.88 -18.55 16.45
C ASP A 115 19.40 -18.27 16.13
N PHE A 116 19.02 -16.99 16.07
CA PHE A 116 17.65 -16.55 15.85
C PHE A 116 17.66 -15.32 14.94
N CYS A 117 16.82 -15.32 13.90
CA CYS A 117 16.58 -14.14 13.06
C CYS A 117 15.11 -13.74 13.14
N TYR A 118 14.90 -12.43 13.21
CA TYR A 118 13.61 -11.79 13.33
C TYR A 118 13.47 -10.73 12.25
N LEU A 119 12.45 -10.80 11.40
CA LEU A 119 12.19 -9.79 10.36
C LEU A 119 11.11 -8.76 10.76
N GLY A 120 10.69 -8.75 12.02
CA GLY A 120 9.65 -7.86 12.48
C GLY A 120 8.24 -8.29 12.03
N PRO A 121 7.21 -7.83 12.75
CA PRO A 121 5.84 -8.04 12.34
C PRO A 121 5.48 -7.04 11.24
N THR A 122 4.80 -7.52 10.20
CA THR A 122 4.13 -6.65 9.22
C THR A 122 2.63 -6.82 9.36
N SER A 123 1.88 -5.74 9.56
CA SER A 123 0.42 -5.81 9.74
C SER A 123 -0.31 -5.77 8.40
N TYR A 124 -1.38 -6.52 8.21
CA TYR A 124 -2.38 -6.24 7.18
C TYR A 124 -3.59 -5.62 7.87
N PRO A 125 -4.18 -4.54 7.31
CA PRO A 125 -3.91 -3.96 6.00
C PRO A 125 -2.85 -2.83 5.99
N ARG A 126 -2.49 -2.29 7.15
CA ARG A 126 -1.66 -1.08 7.24
C ARG A 126 -0.18 -1.26 6.87
N GLY A 127 0.36 -2.47 6.87
CA GLY A 127 1.79 -2.83 6.80
C GLY A 127 2.13 -3.80 5.66
N MET A 128 1.13 -4.29 4.92
CA MET A 128 1.24 -5.28 3.86
C MET A 128 0.21 -4.97 2.78
N TYR A 129 0.54 -5.20 1.50
CA TYR A 129 -0.45 -5.04 0.43
C TYR A 129 -1.58 -6.07 0.52
N SER A 130 -1.28 -7.29 0.95
CA SER A 130 -2.24 -8.39 1.15
C SER A 130 -1.87 -9.19 2.40
N PRO A 131 -2.80 -9.90 3.07
CA PRO A 131 -2.54 -10.76 4.23
C PRO A 131 -1.95 -12.10 3.78
N LEU A 132 -0.80 -12.04 3.10
CA LEU A 132 -0.07 -13.20 2.61
C LEU A 132 1.42 -12.95 2.58
N THR A 133 2.19 -14.03 2.61
CA THR A 133 3.64 -14.01 2.38
C THR A 133 4.01 -15.19 1.50
N VAL A 134 5.04 -15.01 0.67
CA VAL A 134 5.62 -16.10 -0.12
C VAL A 134 7.08 -16.30 0.29
N LEU A 135 7.43 -17.53 0.66
CA LEU A 135 8.79 -17.92 1.02
C LEU A 135 9.33 -18.81 -0.09
N SER A 136 10.51 -18.48 -0.61
CA SER A 136 11.11 -19.21 -1.73
C SER A 136 12.53 -19.65 -1.42
N ASP A 137 12.87 -20.86 -1.81
CA ASP A 137 14.24 -21.36 -1.85
C ASP A 137 14.56 -21.91 -3.25
N THR A 138 15.65 -22.68 -3.38
CA THR A 138 16.05 -23.29 -4.65
C THR A 138 15.12 -24.42 -5.12
N ARG A 139 14.18 -24.89 -4.28
CA ARG A 139 13.38 -26.09 -4.51
C ARG A 139 11.89 -25.79 -4.59
N TYR A 140 11.38 -24.87 -3.76
CA TYR A 140 9.97 -24.59 -3.60
C TYR A 140 9.68 -23.10 -3.48
N HIS A 141 8.48 -22.74 -3.91
CA HIS A 141 7.75 -21.56 -3.45
C HIS A 141 6.67 -22.01 -2.48
N VAL A 142 6.59 -21.37 -1.31
CA VAL A 142 5.59 -21.63 -0.28
C VAL A 142 4.79 -20.35 -0.03
N GLY A 143 3.55 -20.32 -0.50
CA GLY A 143 2.61 -19.23 -0.25
C GLY A 143 1.75 -19.54 0.97
N ILE A 144 1.63 -18.56 1.88
CA ILE A 144 0.81 -18.63 3.08
C ILE A 144 -0.09 -17.41 3.09
N ALA A 145 -1.41 -17.61 3.03
CA ALA A 145 -2.39 -16.54 2.98
C ALA A 145 -3.51 -16.74 4.01
N LEU A 146 -3.94 -15.67 4.67
CA LEU A 146 -5.07 -15.67 5.60
C LEU A 146 -6.29 -15.02 4.93
N HIS A 147 -7.38 -15.76 4.79
CA HIS A 147 -8.62 -15.27 4.21
C HIS A 147 -9.61 -14.94 5.32
N TYR A 148 -10.14 -13.72 5.31
CA TYR A 148 -11.23 -13.30 6.18
C TYR A 148 -11.94 -12.06 5.62
N PRO A 149 -13.22 -11.84 5.94
CA PRO A 149 -13.97 -10.66 5.51
C PRO A 149 -13.55 -9.44 6.36
N LEU A 150 -12.44 -8.80 6.01
CA LEU A 150 -11.88 -7.61 6.69
C LEU A 150 -12.91 -6.52 6.96
N LEU A 151 -13.79 -6.18 6.00
CA LEU A 151 -14.82 -5.15 6.19
C LEU A 151 -15.87 -5.51 7.25
N GLU A 152 -16.13 -6.81 7.44
CA GLU A 152 -17.04 -7.31 8.47
C GLU A 152 -16.32 -7.43 9.83
N TYR A 153 -15.06 -7.91 9.82
CA TYR A 153 -14.34 -8.26 11.04
C TYR A 153 -13.63 -7.06 11.67
N ARG A 154 -13.25 -6.06 10.86
CA ARG A 154 -12.66 -4.78 11.27
C ARG A 154 -11.52 -4.95 12.28
N HIS A 155 -10.58 -5.84 11.98
CA HIS A 155 -9.34 -5.99 12.74
C HIS A 155 -8.16 -6.27 11.82
N SER A 156 -6.97 -5.90 12.30
CA SER A 156 -5.72 -6.20 11.62
C SER A 156 -5.19 -7.60 11.97
N VAL A 157 -4.21 -8.08 11.20
CA VAL A 157 -3.43 -9.28 11.51
C VAL A 157 -1.96 -8.98 11.24
N MET A 158 -1.06 -9.40 12.13
CA MET A 158 0.38 -9.25 11.92
C MET A 158 1.01 -10.56 11.48
N PHE A 159 1.85 -10.49 10.45
CA PHE A 159 2.66 -11.59 9.96
C PHE A 159 4.07 -11.40 10.50
N ASP A 160 4.46 -12.27 11.43
CA ASP A 160 5.76 -12.23 12.10
C ASP A 160 6.57 -13.48 11.72
N LEU A 161 7.53 -13.29 10.82
CA LEU A 161 8.37 -14.36 10.30
C LEU A 161 9.68 -14.47 11.09
N LYS A 162 9.91 -15.67 11.61
CA LYS A 162 11.05 -16.01 12.46
C LYS A 162 11.82 -17.18 11.87
N SER A 163 13.10 -17.28 12.25
CA SER A 163 13.87 -18.48 11.97
C SER A 163 14.89 -18.79 13.05
N GLU A 164 15.14 -20.08 13.26
CA GLU A 164 16.16 -20.59 14.17
C GLU A 164 17.08 -21.57 13.44
N SER A 165 18.34 -21.63 13.86
CA SER A 165 19.27 -22.64 13.38
C SER A 165 18.79 -24.04 13.82
N VAL A 166 18.86 -25.01 12.91
CA VAL A 166 18.51 -26.39 13.26
C VAL A 166 19.58 -26.96 14.19
N ALA A 167 19.17 -27.57 15.30
CA ALA A 167 20.10 -28.12 16.29
C ALA A 167 21.07 -29.13 15.63
N GLY A 168 22.37 -28.86 15.75
CA GLY A 168 23.43 -29.69 15.16
C GLY A 168 23.75 -29.39 13.68
N ASP A 169 23.04 -28.47 13.04
CA ASP A 169 23.29 -28.05 11.66
C ASP A 169 23.04 -26.55 11.48
N PRO A 170 24.07 -25.69 11.70
CA PRO A 170 23.94 -24.25 11.53
C PRO A 170 23.77 -23.81 10.07
N THR A 171 23.90 -24.73 9.10
CA THR A 171 23.67 -24.44 7.68
C THR A 171 22.20 -24.52 7.31
N ARG A 172 21.37 -25.10 8.19
CA ARG A 172 19.92 -25.24 7.99
C ARG A 172 19.16 -24.38 8.99
N ARG A 173 18.05 -23.81 8.53
CA ARG A 173 17.15 -23.03 9.37
C ARG A 173 15.75 -23.64 9.37
N ALA A 174 15.11 -23.62 10.52
CA ALA A 174 13.68 -23.84 10.64
C ALA A 174 13.00 -22.49 10.67
N TYR A 175 12.03 -22.29 9.77
CA TYR A 175 11.23 -21.08 9.72
C TYR A 175 9.89 -21.31 10.41
N TRP A 176 9.34 -20.25 10.98
CA TRP A 176 7.95 -20.22 11.41
C TRP A 176 7.34 -18.85 11.22
N LEU A 177 6.05 -18.86 10.97
CA LEU A 177 5.25 -17.67 10.78
C LEU A 177 4.21 -17.60 11.90
N ASP A 178 4.26 -16.54 12.66
CA ASP A 178 3.22 -16.20 13.63
C ASP A 178 2.22 -15.24 12.94
N LEU A 179 0.94 -15.59 13.02
CA LEU A 179 -0.18 -14.73 12.65
C LEU A 179 -0.77 -14.20 13.96
N VAL A 180 -0.45 -12.96 14.30
CA VAL A 180 -0.83 -12.34 15.57
C VAL A 180 -2.07 -11.48 15.36
N PHE A 181 -3.12 -11.75 16.13
CA PHE A 181 -4.30 -10.90 16.22
C PHE A 181 -4.08 -9.94 17.41
N PRO A 182 -3.92 -8.62 17.19
CA PRO A 182 -3.57 -7.69 18.26
C PRO A 182 -4.56 -7.73 19.43
N ASP A 183 -4.05 -7.64 20.66
CA ASP A 183 -4.87 -7.56 21.87
C ASP A 183 -5.58 -6.22 22.00
N ALA A 184 -6.59 -6.19 22.88
CA ALA A 184 -7.36 -4.99 23.20
C ALA A 184 -6.47 -3.82 23.64
N GLY A 185 -6.58 -2.67 22.97
CA GLY A 185 -5.85 -1.45 23.31
C GLY A 185 -4.43 -1.39 22.73
N ALA A 186 -4.06 -2.31 21.85
CA ALA A 186 -2.95 -2.05 20.94
C ALA A 186 -3.29 -0.80 20.09
N ALA A 187 -2.27 -0.06 19.65
CA ALA A 187 -2.48 1.08 18.74
C ALA A 187 -3.09 0.68 17.38
N PHE A 188 -3.29 -0.63 17.16
CA PHE A 188 -3.82 -1.27 15.97
C PHE A 188 -5.06 -2.05 16.37
N GLU A 189 -6.09 -1.97 15.55
CA GLU A 189 -7.45 -2.41 15.90
C GLU A 189 -7.53 -3.86 16.36
N ASP A 190 -8.28 -4.02 17.44
CA ASP A 190 -8.27 -5.18 18.31
C ASP A 190 -8.80 -6.44 17.62
N GLY A 191 -7.96 -7.47 17.57
CA GLY A 191 -8.31 -8.84 17.22
C GLY A 191 -9.12 -9.54 18.31
N VAL A 192 -10.22 -8.92 18.73
CA VAL A 192 -11.08 -9.37 19.82
C VAL A 192 -12.41 -9.89 19.28
N LEU A 193 -12.87 -10.99 19.85
CA LEU A 193 -14.18 -11.58 19.56
C LEU A 193 -15.16 -11.25 20.67
N ALA A 194 -16.28 -10.60 20.34
CA ALA A 194 -17.32 -10.24 21.29
C ALA A 194 -17.93 -11.48 21.98
N ALA A 195 -18.55 -11.29 23.15
CA ALA A 195 -19.25 -12.35 23.87
C ALA A 195 -20.37 -12.96 23.00
N GLY A 196 -20.40 -14.30 22.91
CA GLY A 196 -21.35 -15.05 22.09
C GLY A 196 -21.11 -14.99 20.58
N ALA A 197 -20.08 -14.30 20.11
CA ALA A 197 -19.80 -14.17 18.68
C ALA A 197 -18.98 -15.36 18.15
N THR A 198 -19.09 -15.57 16.84
CA THR A 198 -18.33 -16.57 16.08
C THR A 198 -17.65 -15.89 14.89
N ARG A 199 -16.40 -16.26 14.62
CA ARG A 199 -15.67 -15.84 13.41
C ARG A 199 -14.97 -17.03 12.78
N SER A 200 -14.88 -17.03 11.46
CA SER A 200 -14.20 -18.07 10.67
C SER A 200 -13.10 -17.45 9.81
N TYR A 201 -11.96 -18.12 9.79
CA TYR A 201 -10.80 -17.76 8.98
C TYR A 201 -10.39 -18.97 8.15
N THR A 202 -9.79 -18.74 6.98
CA THR A 202 -9.14 -19.80 6.21
C THR A 202 -7.66 -19.48 6.05
N LEU A 203 -6.80 -20.34 6.59
CA LEU A 203 -5.36 -20.30 6.32
C LEU A 203 -5.05 -21.21 5.13
N ALA A 204 -4.72 -20.63 3.99
CA ALA A 204 -4.33 -21.36 2.80
C ALA A 204 -2.80 -21.46 2.73
N VAL A 205 -2.30 -22.70 2.67
CA VAL A 205 -0.88 -22.98 2.42
C VAL A 205 -0.74 -23.71 1.10
N ARG A 206 0.14 -23.23 0.23
CA ARG A 206 0.41 -23.80 -1.10
C ARG A 206 1.90 -23.89 -1.36
N VAL A 207 2.31 -24.99 -1.96
CA VAL A 207 3.70 -25.30 -2.28
C VAL A 207 3.78 -25.72 -3.74
N VAL A 208 4.60 -25.02 -4.51
CA VAL A 208 4.94 -25.41 -5.89
C VAL A 208 6.46 -25.53 -6.02
N PRO A 209 6.98 -26.33 -6.97
CA PRO A 209 8.40 -26.35 -7.29
C PRO A 209 8.92 -24.96 -7.68
N SER A 210 10.21 -24.67 -7.43
CA SER A 210 10.88 -23.43 -7.84
C SER A 210 10.97 -23.24 -9.37
N SER A 211 10.69 -24.28 -10.14
CA SER A 211 10.55 -24.21 -11.59
C SER A 211 9.20 -23.65 -12.06
N GLU A 212 8.21 -23.58 -11.18
CA GLU A 212 6.90 -22.98 -11.44
C GLU A 212 6.85 -21.54 -10.94
N HIS A 213 5.94 -20.72 -11.49
CA HIS A 213 5.79 -19.35 -11.02
C HIS A 213 5.20 -19.30 -9.60
N TRP A 214 5.78 -18.48 -8.73
CA TRP A 214 5.38 -18.36 -7.32
C TRP A 214 3.90 -17.96 -7.13
N LEU A 215 3.32 -17.23 -8.10
CA LEU A 215 1.90 -16.82 -8.10
C LEU A 215 0.91 -18.00 -8.03
N HIS A 216 1.30 -19.21 -8.47
CA HIS A 216 0.48 -20.42 -8.31
C HIS A 216 0.14 -20.69 -6.84
N THR A 217 1.00 -20.25 -5.90
CA THR A 217 0.76 -20.38 -4.47
C THR A 217 -0.28 -19.40 -3.92
N VAL A 218 -0.56 -18.30 -4.63
CA VAL A 218 -1.43 -17.19 -4.19
C VAL A 218 -2.82 -17.24 -4.82
N VAL A 219 -3.06 -18.14 -5.77
CA VAL A 219 -4.38 -18.35 -6.41
C VAL A 219 -5.55 -18.44 -5.40
N PRO A 220 -5.44 -19.16 -4.26
CA PRO A 220 -6.54 -19.23 -3.29
C PRO A 220 -6.94 -17.85 -2.75
N TYR A 221 -5.95 -17.02 -2.41
CA TYR A 221 -6.19 -15.68 -1.90
C TYR A 221 -6.82 -14.78 -2.96
N ARG A 222 -6.28 -14.77 -4.19
CA ARG A 222 -6.88 -14.01 -5.31
C ARG A 222 -8.36 -14.34 -5.48
N ASN A 223 -8.70 -15.63 -5.47
CA ASN A 223 -10.09 -16.06 -5.67
C ASN A 223 -10.98 -15.61 -4.51
N SER A 224 -10.51 -15.73 -3.26
CA SER A 224 -11.23 -15.27 -2.07
C SER A 224 -11.40 -13.75 -2.03
N PHE A 225 -10.33 -13.01 -2.31
CA PHE A 225 -10.34 -11.54 -2.38
C PHE A 225 -11.34 -11.08 -3.43
N ARG A 226 -11.25 -11.59 -4.66
CA ARG A 226 -12.16 -11.20 -5.76
C ARG A 226 -13.60 -11.61 -5.49
N SER A 227 -13.86 -12.71 -4.77
CA SER A 227 -15.22 -13.09 -4.41
C SER A 227 -15.84 -12.16 -3.36
N LEU A 228 -15.02 -11.62 -2.45
CA LEU A 228 -15.48 -10.71 -1.39
C LEU A 228 -15.57 -9.26 -1.86
N TYR A 229 -14.55 -8.79 -2.60
CA TYR A 229 -14.35 -7.37 -2.89
C TYR A 229 -14.37 -7.04 -4.38
N GLY A 230 -14.34 -8.03 -5.28
CA GLY A 230 -14.30 -7.80 -6.73
C GLY A 230 -12.90 -7.44 -7.24
N GLY A 231 -12.85 -6.81 -8.42
CA GLY A 231 -11.63 -6.25 -9.01
C GLY A 231 -11.55 -4.73 -8.84
N VAL A 232 -10.75 -4.08 -9.68
CA VAL A 232 -10.68 -2.61 -9.75
C VAL A 232 -12.05 -2.01 -10.06
N ARG A 233 -12.41 -0.92 -9.39
CA ARG A 233 -13.70 -0.22 -9.52
C ARG A 233 -13.56 1.19 -10.08
N TYR A 234 -12.43 1.49 -10.68
CA TYR A 234 -12.12 2.72 -11.38
C TYR A 234 -11.67 2.40 -12.80
N GLU A 235 -11.71 3.41 -13.67
CA GLU A 235 -11.12 3.32 -15.00
C GLU A 235 -9.64 3.70 -14.92
N ARG A 236 -8.78 2.76 -15.35
CA ARG A 236 -7.34 2.99 -15.45
C ARG A 236 -7.06 4.06 -16.49
N ASP A 237 -6.18 4.98 -16.15
CA ASP A 237 -5.69 6.00 -17.07
C ASP A 237 -4.15 6.02 -17.09
N PRO A 238 -3.53 5.50 -18.16
CA PRO A 238 -2.09 5.27 -18.21
C PRO A 238 -1.26 6.50 -18.56
N ARG A 239 -1.89 7.62 -18.95
CA ARG A 239 -1.18 8.83 -19.42
C ARG A 239 -0.21 9.32 -18.33
N PRO A 240 0.85 10.08 -18.59
CA PRO A 240 1.64 10.65 -17.51
C PRO A 240 0.87 11.76 -16.75
N VAL A 241 1.37 12.16 -15.57
CA VAL A 241 0.86 13.29 -14.79
C VAL A 241 1.98 14.29 -14.57
N VAL A 242 1.73 15.58 -14.86
CA VAL A 242 2.62 16.65 -14.42
C VAL A 242 2.24 17.07 -13.01
N GLY A 243 3.23 17.20 -12.14
CA GLY A 243 3.04 17.68 -10.79
C GLY A 243 3.59 19.08 -10.58
N ALA A 244 2.78 19.92 -9.94
CA ALA A 244 3.14 21.27 -9.51
C ALA A 244 3.01 21.38 -8.00
N LEU A 245 4.12 21.32 -7.28
CA LEU A 245 4.23 21.52 -5.84
C LEU A 245 4.38 23.01 -5.51
N THR A 246 3.38 23.58 -4.84
CA THR A 246 3.30 25.05 -4.72
C THR A 246 4.02 25.62 -3.49
N ALA A 247 4.29 24.78 -2.50
CA ALA A 247 4.90 25.17 -1.23
C ALA A 247 5.76 24.08 -0.58
N PHE A 248 6.74 24.50 0.23
CA PHE A 248 7.71 23.67 0.97
C PHE A 248 7.92 24.19 2.39
N GLY A 249 8.16 23.28 3.34
CA GLY A 249 8.40 23.63 4.76
C GLY A 249 9.67 24.46 4.95
N GLU A 250 10.69 24.24 4.14
CA GLU A 250 11.98 24.93 4.19
C GLU A 250 11.88 26.40 3.77
N LEU A 251 10.79 26.77 3.08
CA LEU A 251 10.55 28.14 2.62
C LEU A 251 9.71 28.96 3.61
N CYS A 252 9.30 28.35 4.72
CA CYS A 252 8.57 29.02 5.79
C CYS A 252 9.39 30.14 6.40
N ALA A 253 8.82 31.34 6.39
CA ALA A 253 9.41 32.54 6.97
C ALA A 253 8.29 33.48 7.44
N GLU A 254 8.64 34.51 8.22
CA GLU A 254 7.66 35.51 8.70
C GLU A 254 6.93 36.21 7.54
N ASP A 255 7.64 36.50 6.45
CA ASP A 255 7.07 37.08 5.24
C ASP A 255 6.52 36.03 4.26
N ASN A 256 6.69 34.74 4.53
CA ASN A 256 6.18 33.60 3.75
C ASN A 256 5.53 32.53 4.66
N PRO A 257 4.40 32.84 5.31
CA PRO A 257 3.81 32.00 6.37
C PRO A 257 3.12 30.72 5.84
N TYR A 258 3.10 30.53 4.53
CA TYR A 258 2.53 29.36 3.85
C TYR A 258 3.60 28.51 3.15
N GLY A 259 4.88 28.89 3.26
CA GLY A 259 5.99 28.18 2.60
C GLY A 259 5.92 28.20 1.06
N MET A 260 5.19 29.14 0.47
CA MET A 260 4.94 29.21 -0.97
C MET A 260 6.23 29.46 -1.76
N LEU A 261 6.35 28.88 -2.95
CA LEU A 261 7.50 29.10 -3.83
C LEU A 261 7.63 30.59 -4.22
N PRO A 262 8.82 31.21 -4.08
CA PRO A 262 8.97 32.67 -4.18
C PRO A 262 8.48 33.33 -5.47
N LEU A 263 8.62 32.65 -6.62
CA LEU A 263 8.24 33.21 -7.93
C LEU A 263 6.73 33.18 -8.19
N ASN A 264 6.01 32.24 -7.59
CA ASN A 264 4.59 31.99 -7.85
C ASN A 264 3.75 32.06 -6.58
N ARG A 265 4.13 32.90 -5.62
CA ARG A 265 3.43 33.06 -4.34
C ARG A 265 1.96 33.43 -4.52
N ALA A 266 1.06 32.45 -4.43
CA ALA A 266 -0.38 32.65 -4.63
C ALA A 266 -0.99 33.58 -3.57
N ASP A 267 -0.42 33.61 -2.38
CA ASP A 267 -0.80 34.50 -1.30
C ASP A 267 -0.44 35.98 -1.54
N VAL A 268 0.45 36.27 -2.48
CA VAL A 268 0.88 37.63 -2.84
C VAL A 268 0.47 38.03 -4.27
N ARG A 269 0.52 37.09 -5.21
CA ARG A 269 0.35 37.33 -6.66
C ARG A 269 -0.91 36.71 -7.25
N GLY A 270 -1.64 35.91 -6.48
CA GLY A 270 -2.79 35.16 -6.95
C GLY A 270 -2.41 33.90 -7.72
N TRP A 271 -3.40 33.24 -8.30
CA TRP A 271 -3.25 31.92 -8.91
C TRP A 271 -2.74 31.92 -10.36
N SER A 272 -2.80 33.06 -11.07
CA SER A 272 -2.46 33.12 -12.49
C SER A 272 -1.06 32.60 -12.80
N PRO A 273 0.00 32.90 -12.03
CA PRO A 273 1.33 32.35 -12.32
C PRO A 273 1.36 30.81 -12.32
N TRP A 274 0.69 30.18 -11.35
CA TRP A 274 0.59 28.72 -11.27
C TRP A 274 -0.26 28.13 -12.39
N VAL A 275 -1.36 28.79 -12.74
CA VAL A 275 -2.22 28.39 -13.85
C VAL A 275 -1.47 28.49 -15.17
N ASP A 276 -0.76 29.59 -15.41
CA ASP A 276 0.01 29.81 -16.63
C ASP A 276 1.15 28.78 -16.76
N GLU A 277 1.86 28.48 -15.67
CA GLU A 277 2.85 27.39 -15.62
C GLU A 277 2.21 26.02 -15.86
N THR A 278 1.09 25.70 -15.21
CA THR A 278 0.43 24.40 -15.41
C THR A 278 -0.04 24.23 -16.85
N LEU A 279 -0.50 25.31 -17.50
CA LEU A 279 -0.92 25.29 -18.89
C LEU A 279 0.24 25.15 -19.89
N THR A 280 1.51 25.39 -19.50
CA THR A 280 2.63 25.04 -20.39
C THR A 280 2.74 23.54 -20.59
N ALA A 281 2.29 22.73 -19.62
CA ALA A 281 2.31 21.27 -19.73
C ALA A 281 1.46 20.75 -20.91
N LEU A 282 0.38 21.45 -21.29
CA LEU A 282 -0.38 21.13 -22.51
C LEU A 282 0.49 21.22 -23.76
N THR A 283 1.38 22.21 -23.82
CA THR A 283 2.33 22.38 -24.94
C THR A 283 3.42 21.31 -24.95
N GLU A 284 3.65 20.67 -23.80
CA GLU A 284 4.57 19.54 -23.61
C GLU A 284 3.89 18.18 -23.83
N GLY A 285 2.57 18.20 -24.08
CA GLY A 285 1.73 17.05 -24.40
C GLY A 285 1.00 16.43 -23.21
N TYR A 286 1.16 16.96 -22.00
CA TYR A 286 0.42 16.45 -20.86
C TYR A 286 -1.08 16.68 -21.03
N GLU A 287 -1.85 15.68 -20.58
CA GLU A 287 -3.31 15.76 -20.53
C GLU A 287 -3.81 15.80 -19.07
N ARG A 288 -2.90 15.64 -18.09
CA ARG A 288 -3.23 15.54 -16.66
C ARG A 288 -2.23 16.31 -15.83
N ALA A 289 -2.73 17.15 -14.94
CA ALA A 289 -1.94 17.88 -13.96
C ALA A 289 -2.49 17.69 -12.56
N MET A 290 -1.59 17.72 -11.57
CA MET A 290 -1.94 17.68 -10.16
C MET A 290 -1.16 18.79 -9.44
N LEU A 291 -1.88 19.63 -8.69
CA LEU A 291 -1.31 20.69 -7.87
C LEU A 291 -1.17 20.18 -6.43
N TRP A 292 0.06 20.11 -5.94
CA TRP A 292 0.37 19.80 -4.56
C TRP A 292 0.39 21.06 -3.68
N THR A 293 0.00 20.86 -2.41
CA THR A 293 -0.01 21.87 -1.36
C THR A 293 -0.71 23.18 -1.73
N PRO A 294 -1.90 23.17 -2.36
CA PRO A 294 -2.46 24.37 -2.97
C PRO A 294 -2.79 25.50 -1.95
N THR A 295 -2.93 25.21 -0.65
CA THR A 295 -3.04 26.26 0.40
C THR A 295 -1.74 26.59 1.12
N GLY A 296 -0.65 25.91 0.76
CA GLY A 296 0.64 25.99 1.41
C GLY A 296 0.94 24.78 2.29
N VAL A 297 1.90 24.96 3.18
CA VAL A 297 2.28 24.01 4.23
C VAL A 297 2.14 24.65 5.60
N TYR A 298 2.10 23.83 6.64
CA TYR A 298 2.18 24.30 8.01
C TYR A 298 3.61 24.73 8.35
N CYS A 299 3.80 25.97 8.79
CA CYS A 299 5.13 26.52 9.05
C CYS A 299 5.56 26.38 10.51
N THR A 300 4.59 26.31 11.43
CA THR A 300 4.84 26.11 12.86
C THR A 300 4.87 24.62 13.19
N ASN A 301 3.91 23.86 12.66
CA ASN A 301 3.73 22.44 12.94
C ASN A 301 4.13 21.59 11.74
N GLN A 302 5.39 21.71 11.28
CA GLN A 302 5.91 21.00 10.10
C GLN A 302 5.85 19.46 10.22
N GLN A 303 5.80 18.92 11.44
CA GLN A 303 5.51 17.49 11.68
C GLN A 303 4.19 17.05 11.07
N HIS A 304 3.28 17.99 10.80
CA HIS A 304 2.03 17.73 10.13
C HIS A 304 2.14 17.69 8.61
N ASN A 305 3.31 17.84 7.99
CA ASN A 305 3.47 17.79 6.53
C ASN A 305 2.45 18.68 5.80
N TYR A 306 1.51 18.10 5.04
CA TYR A 306 0.52 18.82 4.24
C TYR A 306 -0.79 19.10 5.01
N PRO A 307 -1.42 20.27 4.79
CA PRO A 307 -2.64 20.65 5.52
C PRO A 307 -3.90 19.87 5.19
N SER A 308 -4.72 19.60 6.20
CA SER A 308 -6.08 19.07 6.00
C SER A 308 -7.02 20.09 5.35
N GLN A 309 -6.83 21.39 5.60
CA GLN A 309 -7.57 22.46 4.93
C GLN A 309 -6.91 22.83 3.60
N PHE A 310 -6.86 21.88 2.68
CA PHE A 310 -6.17 22.05 1.40
C PHE A 310 -6.91 22.96 0.41
N MET A 311 -8.17 23.30 0.67
CA MET A 311 -8.97 24.21 -0.17
C MET A 311 -9.52 25.39 0.62
N THR A 312 -10.14 25.14 1.77
CA THR A 312 -10.87 26.20 2.48
C THR A 312 -9.95 27.28 3.04
N GLN A 313 -8.67 26.97 3.32
CA GLN A 313 -7.71 27.98 3.76
C GLN A 313 -7.48 29.07 2.71
N MET A 314 -7.66 28.80 1.42
CA MET A 314 -7.56 29.83 0.38
C MET A 314 -8.49 31.01 0.66
N LEU A 315 -9.63 30.76 1.33
CA LEU A 315 -10.63 31.79 1.67
C LEU A 315 -10.16 32.76 2.77
N ALA A 316 -9.23 32.33 3.61
CA ALA A 316 -8.65 33.15 4.66
C ALA A 316 -7.53 34.07 4.14
N VAL A 317 -6.97 33.77 2.97
CA VAL A 317 -5.90 34.54 2.34
C VAL A 317 -6.49 35.42 1.22
N PRO A 318 -6.56 36.77 1.39
CA PRO A 318 -7.30 37.63 0.46
C PRO A 318 -6.92 37.43 -1.00
N MET A 319 -5.63 37.37 -1.32
CA MET A 319 -5.17 37.22 -2.70
C MET A 319 -5.55 35.86 -3.31
N MET A 320 -5.40 34.75 -2.58
CA MET A 320 -5.82 33.43 -3.04
C MET A 320 -7.33 33.38 -3.22
N ARG A 321 -8.10 33.88 -2.25
CA ARG A 321 -9.57 33.94 -2.30
C ARG A 321 -10.05 34.70 -3.54
N ASP A 322 -9.47 35.85 -3.79
CA ASP A 322 -9.94 36.77 -4.84
C ASP A 322 -9.52 36.31 -6.24
N THR A 323 -8.60 35.33 -6.36
CA THR A 323 -8.07 34.81 -7.63
C THR A 323 -8.29 33.31 -7.86
N GLN A 324 -8.87 32.57 -6.92
CA GLN A 324 -9.04 31.10 -7.03
C GLN A 324 -9.79 30.65 -8.28
N ASP A 325 -10.73 31.45 -8.81
CA ASP A 325 -11.48 31.13 -10.02
C ASP A 325 -10.56 31.01 -11.26
N GLU A 326 -9.34 31.54 -11.20
CA GLU A 326 -8.33 31.35 -12.24
C GLU A 326 -7.96 29.87 -12.41
N LEU A 327 -8.07 29.05 -11.37
CA LEU A 327 -7.82 27.60 -11.43
C LEU A 327 -8.75 26.89 -12.43
N LEU A 328 -9.97 27.41 -12.66
CA LEU A 328 -10.91 26.87 -13.65
C LEU A 328 -10.39 26.94 -15.08
N ARG A 329 -9.39 27.79 -15.35
CA ARG A 329 -8.76 27.87 -16.68
C ARG A 329 -8.04 26.58 -17.06
N ILE A 330 -7.57 25.79 -16.10
CA ILE A 330 -6.88 24.51 -16.33
C ILE A 330 -7.83 23.50 -17.01
N PRO A 331 -8.95 23.09 -16.38
CA PRO A 331 -9.90 22.18 -17.02
C PRO A 331 -10.59 22.78 -18.25
N GLN A 332 -10.79 24.11 -18.30
CA GLN A 332 -11.34 24.77 -19.50
C GLN A 332 -10.42 24.68 -20.73
N ALA A 333 -9.11 24.54 -20.51
CA ALA A 333 -8.15 24.31 -21.59
C ALA A 333 -8.06 22.85 -22.03
N GLY A 334 -8.83 21.94 -21.39
CA GLY A 334 -8.85 20.51 -21.70
C GLY A 334 -7.83 19.67 -20.94
N LEU A 335 -7.21 20.22 -19.89
CA LEU A 335 -6.31 19.47 -19.01
C LEU A 335 -7.08 18.92 -17.82
N ASP A 336 -6.95 17.61 -17.54
CA ASP A 336 -7.46 17.04 -16.31
C ASP A 336 -6.75 17.71 -15.12
N SER A 337 -7.54 18.29 -14.22
CA SER A 337 -7.02 19.08 -13.10
C SER A 337 -7.20 18.32 -11.80
N GLY A 338 -6.11 18.18 -11.04
CA GLY A 338 -6.15 17.59 -9.73
C GLY A 338 -5.54 18.45 -8.64
N PHE A 339 -5.92 18.14 -7.41
CA PHE A 339 -5.36 18.76 -6.20
C PHE A 339 -4.99 17.71 -5.17
N TRP A 340 -3.82 17.87 -4.53
CA TRP A 340 -3.33 16.98 -3.48
C TRP A 340 -3.84 17.42 -2.11
N TRP A 341 -4.67 16.59 -1.50
CA TRP A 341 -5.26 16.82 -0.19
C TRP A 341 -4.35 16.26 0.91
N GLY A 342 -3.68 17.16 1.62
CA GLY A 342 -2.89 16.84 2.81
C GLY A 342 -3.70 16.19 3.91
N ARG A 343 -3.19 15.12 4.54
CA ARG A 343 -3.84 14.45 5.69
C ARG A 343 -5.35 14.22 5.51
N ALA A 344 -5.77 13.65 4.37
CA ALA A 344 -7.20 13.45 4.05
C ALA A 344 -7.97 12.53 5.02
N THR A 345 -7.27 11.93 6.00
CA THR A 345 -7.81 11.07 7.07
C THR A 345 -7.73 11.71 8.46
N LYS A 346 -7.41 13.01 8.54
CA LYS A 346 -7.37 13.78 9.79
C LYS A 346 -8.26 15.02 9.67
N ILE A 347 -8.75 15.47 10.82
CA ILE A 347 -9.49 16.71 10.97
C ILE A 347 -8.67 17.69 11.78
N MET A 348 -8.53 18.89 11.24
CA MET A 348 -8.00 20.05 11.95
C MET A 348 -9.05 21.16 11.83
N ARG A 349 -9.32 21.86 12.94
CA ARG A 349 -10.37 22.88 13.00
C ARG A 349 -9.86 24.29 12.69
N SER A 350 -8.54 24.44 12.66
CA SER A 350 -7.82 25.69 12.41
C SER A 350 -6.56 25.41 11.61
N TRP A 351 -6.04 26.45 10.95
CA TRP A 351 -4.78 26.41 10.24
C TRP A 351 -3.59 26.29 11.21
N ASP A 352 -2.62 25.43 10.87
CA ASP A 352 -1.32 25.31 11.54
C ASP A 352 -1.41 25.20 13.07
N VAL A 353 -2.29 24.31 13.53
CA VAL A 353 -2.38 23.90 14.95
C VAL A 353 -1.69 22.55 15.16
N ASP A 354 -1.17 22.31 16.36
CA ASP A 354 -0.56 21.03 16.73
C ASP A 354 -1.59 19.91 16.95
N GLU A 355 -2.86 20.30 17.17
CA GLU A 355 -3.93 19.35 17.41
C GLU A 355 -4.56 18.89 16.09
N SER A 356 -4.49 17.59 15.83
CA SER A 356 -5.29 16.91 14.82
C SER A 356 -5.97 15.70 15.44
N VAL A 357 -7.19 15.41 15.01
CA VAL A 357 -7.90 14.19 15.38
C VAL A 357 -8.05 13.30 14.14
N PRO A 358 -8.03 11.97 14.28
CA PRO A 358 -8.46 11.10 13.20
C PRO A 358 -9.85 11.47 12.69
N LEU A 359 -10.03 11.41 11.37
CA LEU A 359 -11.36 11.52 10.77
C LEU A 359 -12.20 10.33 11.22
N ASP A 360 -13.38 10.62 11.71
CA ASP A 360 -14.40 9.64 12.07
C ASP A 360 -15.59 9.86 11.13
N PRO A 361 -15.90 8.91 10.22
CA PRO A 361 -16.99 9.04 9.27
C PRO A 361 -18.38 8.99 9.93
N GLU A 362 -18.48 8.61 11.22
CA GLU A 362 -19.72 8.67 12.00
C GLU A 362 -19.95 10.04 12.65
N GLU A 363 -18.90 10.86 12.78
CA GLU A 363 -18.98 12.20 13.36
C GLU A 363 -19.34 13.26 12.31
N ALA A 364 -20.55 13.83 12.44
CA ALA A 364 -21.11 14.75 11.46
C ALA A 364 -20.26 16.01 11.22
N GLU A 365 -19.56 16.52 12.25
CA GLU A 365 -18.63 17.65 12.11
C GLU A 365 -17.43 17.27 11.23
N HIS A 366 -16.84 16.09 11.44
CA HIS A 366 -15.69 15.61 10.69
C HIS A 366 -16.03 15.49 9.21
N VAL A 367 -17.16 14.83 8.91
CA VAL A 367 -17.67 14.68 7.54
C VAL A 367 -17.95 16.04 6.91
N ALA A 368 -18.58 16.98 7.64
CA ALA A 368 -18.89 18.31 7.11
C ALA A 368 -17.62 19.11 6.76
N LEU A 369 -16.59 19.07 7.62
CA LEU A 369 -15.31 19.73 7.36
C LEU A 369 -14.61 19.11 6.15
N ALA A 370 -14.54 17.77 6.09
CA ALA A 370 -13.88 17.08 4.97
C ALA A 370 -14.62 17.32 3.64
N TYR A 371 -15.95 17.28 3.64
CA TYR A 371 -16.74 17.61 2.44
C TYR A 371 -16.64 19.07 2.02
N ALA A 372 -16.43 20.01 2.94
CA ALA A 372 -16.19 21.40 2.56
C ALA A 372 -14.90 21.54 1.72
N GLU A 373 -13.86 20.76 2.02
CA GLU A 373 -12.63 20.72 1.23
C GLU A 373 -12.87 20.10 -0.15
N LEU A 374 -13.48 18.91 -0.21
CA LEU A 374 -13.77 18.20 -1.46
C LEU A 374 -14.69 19.03 -2.38
N ASP A 375 -15.81 19.51 -1.85
CA ASP A 375 -16.79 20.27 -2.63
C ASP A 375 -16.16 21.53 -3.23
N ARG A 376 -15.22 22.16 -2.52
CA ARG A 376 -14.50 23.32 -3.02
C ARG A 376 -13.54 22.95 -4.15
N ALA A 377 -12.78 21.88 -4.02
CA ALA A 377 -11.93 21.38 -5.10
C ALA A 377 -12.75 21.07 -6.36
N VAL A 378 -13.90 20.38 -6.20
CA VAL A 378 -14.83 20.08 -7.30
C VAL A 378 -15.38 21.35 -7.94
N ALA A 379 -15.76 22.35 -7.14
CA ALA A 379 -16.24 23.64 -7.66
C ALA A 379 -15.18 24.40 -8.47
N LEU A 380 -13.90 24.14 -8.21
CA LEU A 380 -12.75 24.66 -8.96
C LEU A 380 -12.34 23.76 -10.14
N GLY A 381 -13.15 22.76 -10.46
CA GLY A 381 -12.99 21.91 -11.65
C GLY A 381 -12.04 20.74 -11.47
N ALA A 382 -11.81 20.29 -10.23
CA ALA A 382 -11.06 19.06 -9.97
C ALA A 382 -11.73 17.86 -10.65
N THR A 383 -10.96 17.13 -11.46
CA THR A 383 -11.30 15.80 -11.99
C THR A 383 -10.56 14.69 -11.23
N THR A 384 -9.49 15.04 -10.51
CA THR A 384 -8.73 14.10 -9.67
C THR A 384 -8.41 14.69 -8.30
N ILE A 385 -8.44 13.90 -7.23
CA ILE A 385 -8.00 14.30 -5.89
C ILE A 385 -6.97 13.29 -5.39
N GLY A 386 -5.76 13.78 -5.09
CA GLY A 386 -4.76 13.00 -4.38
C GLY A 386 -5.01 13.03 -2.88
N LEU A 387 -4.82 11.91 -2.19
CA LEU A 387 -5.11 11.73 -0.78
C LEU A 387 -3.81 11.42 -0.04
N ASP A 388 -3.17 12.47 0.46
CA ASP A 388 -1.89 12.40 1.19
C ASP A 388 -2.02 11.57 2.46
N ALA A 389 -1.03 10.70 2.69
CA ALA A 389 -0.94 9.83 3.87
C ALA A 389 -2.29 9.13 4.23
N PHE A 390 -3.11 8.80 3.23
CA PHE A 390 -4.36 8.06 3.38
C PHE A 390 -4.21 6.71 4.08
N ALA A 391 -3.04 6.06 3.95
CA ALA A 391 -2.70 4.85 4.70
C ALA A 391 -2.64 5.05 6.25
N ASP A 392 -2.70 6.29 6.73
CA ASP A 392 -2.82 6.62 8.17
C ASP A 392 -4.28 6.72 8.67
N ALA A 393 -5.26 6.32 7.85
CA ALA A 393 -6.61 6.04 8.34
C ALA A 393 -6.55 5.12 9.58
N GLN A 394 -7.53 5.24 10.48
CA GLN A 394 -7.76 4.25 11.55
C GLN A 394 -8.31 2.97 10.91
N GLY A 395 -7.42 2.26 10.21
CA GLY A 395 -7.69 1.02 9.50
C GLY A 395 -8.11 1.23 8.06
N ASP A 396 -7.64 0.33 7.18
CA ASP A 396 -8.01 0.41 5.76
C ASP A 396 -9.49 0.09 5.52
N TRP A 397 -10.23 -0.55 6.44
CA TRP A 397 -11.70 -0.64 6.26
C TRP A 397 -12.37 0.71 6.43
N MET A 398 -11.90 1.53 7.38
CA MET A 398 -12.41 2.89 7.55
C MET A 398 -11.97 3.74 6.36
N GLY A 399 -10.71 3.59 5.92
CA GLY A 399 -10.22 4.20 4.68
C GLY A 399 -11.06 3.79 3.46
N TYR A 400 -11.44 2.51 3.35
CA TYR A 400 -12.29 1.98 2.28
C TYR A 400 -13.71 2.59 2.32
N GLU A 401 -14.38 2.54 3.47
CA GLU A 401 -15.72 3.11 3.66
C GLU A 401 -15.72 4.62 3.41
N TRP A 402 -14.69 5.32 3.90
CA TRP A 402 -14.51 6.75 3.68
C TRP A 402 -14.29 7.09 2.21
N LEU A 403 -13.45 6.31 1.52
CA LEU A 403 -13.22 6.47 0.08
C LEU A 403 -14.51 6.23 -0.73
N GLN A 404 -15.33 5.26 -0.35
CA GLN A 404 -16.66 5.08 -0.96
C GLN A 404 -17.56 6.29 -0.72
N ALA A 405 -17.53 6.89 0.47
CA ALA A 405 -18.29 8.10 0.78
C ALA A 405 -17.83 9.29 -0.07
N LEU A 406 -16.52 9.46 -0.27
CA LEU A 406 -15.94 10.48 -1.16
C LEU A 406 -16.36 10.26 -2.62
N GLN A 407 -16.27 9.03 -3.13
CA GLN A 407 -16.72 8.65 -4.48
C GLN A 407 -18.22 8.86 -4.67
N SER A 408 -19.04 8.57 -3.66
CA SER A 408 -20.47 8.85 -3.71
C SER A 408 -20.77 10.35 -3.69
N ARG A 409 -19.96 11.16 -3.00
CA ARG A 409 -20.12 12.62 -2.93
C ARG A 409 -19.73 13.28 -4.26
N ALA A 410 -18.67 12.80 -4.89
CA ALA A 410 -18.13 13.33 -6.14
C ALA A 410 -17.89 12.22 -7.18
N PRO A 411 -18.95 11.65 -7.81
CA PRO A 411 -18.84 10.48 -8.69
C PRO A 411 -18.08 10.73 -10.00
N GLY A 412 -17.82 12.00 -10.35
CA GLY A 412 -17.02 12.37 -11.53
C GLY A 412 -15.53 12.59 -11.21
N VAL A 413 -15.10 12.37 -9.96
CA VAL A 413 -13.72 12.60 -9.51
C VAL A 413 -13.01 11.27 -9.32
N LYS A 414 -11.81 11.15 -9.89
CA LYS A 414 -10.87 10.07 -9.58
C LYS A 414 -10.13 10.41 -8.28
N PHE A 415 -10.01 9.43 -7.39
CA PHE A 415 -9.24 9.58 -6.15
C PHE A 415 -7.94 8.78 -6.28
N VAL A 416 -6.83 9.27 -5.72
CA VAL A 416 -5.54 8.57 -5.71
C VAL A 416 -5.01 8.54 -4.28
N THR A 417 -4.74 7.37 -3.72
CA THR A 417 -4.31 7.23 -2.32
C THR A 417 -2.79 7.22 -2.15
N GLU A 418 -2.29 7.74 -1.03
CA GLU A 418 -0.89 7.63 -0.60
C GLU A 418 -0.83 7.09 0.84
N ALA A 419 0.24 6.48 1.34
CA ALA A 419 1.32 5.80 0.63
C ALA A 419 0.90 4.34 0.44
N PHE A 420 1.29 3.73 -0.68
CA PHE A 420 1.03 2.33 -1.05
C PHE A 420 0.00 1.56 -0.17
N THR A 421 -1.29 1.78 -0.42
CA THR A 421 -2.40 1.22 0.37
C THR A 421 -2.62 -0.27 0.08
N SER A 422 -3.35 -0.98 0.96
CA SER A 422 -3.67 -2.41 0.73
C SER A 422 -4.44 -2.67 -0.56
N ASP A 423 -4.45 -3.93 -1.00
CA ASP A 423 -5.27 -4.43 -2.10
C ASP A 423 -6.76 -4.06 -1.96
N LEU A 424 -7.28 -4.04 -0.74
CA LEU A 424 -8.65 -3.62 -0.44
C LEU A 424 -8.91 -2.18 -0.89
N VAL A 425 -8.08 -1.23 -0.47
CA VAL A 425 -8.22 0.19 -0.85
C VAL A 425 -7.83 0.41 -2.31
N HIS A 426 -6.79 -0.27 -2.78
CA HIS A 426 -6.32 -0.20 -4.17
C HIS A 426 -7.36 -0.78 -5.17
N SER A 427 -8.37 -1.52 -4.70
CA SER A 427 -9.52 -1.90 -5.54
C SER A 427 -10.47 -0.72 -5.84
N LEU A 428 -10.48 0.32 -5.01
CA LEU A 428 -11.36 1.48 -5.15
C LEU A 428 -10.69 2.69 -5.79
N ALA A 429 -9.38 2.88 -5.59
CA ALA A 429 -8.63 4.00 -6.11
C ALA A 429 -7.23 3.58 -6.55
N PRO A 430 -6.66 4.21 -7.60
CA PRO A 430 -5.23 4.21 -7.84
C PRO A 430 -4.42 4.57 -6.61
N THR A 431 -3.15 4.21 -6.60
CA THR A 431 -2.24 4.46 -5.47
C THR A 431 -0.98 5.17 -5.93
N PHE A 432 -0.54 6.17 -5.18
CA PHE A 432 0.70 6.90 -5.40
C PHE A 432 1.82 6.37 -4.53
N THR A 433 3.02 6.30 -5.11
CA THR A 433 4.28 6.02 -4.43
C THR A 433 5.47 6.57 -5.22
N GLU A 434 6.68 6.42 -4.69
CA GLU A 434 7.92 6.75 -5.37
C GLU A 434 8.30 5.66 -6.36
N ALA A 435 8.71 6.02 -7.59
CA ALA A 435 9.06 5.02 -8.62
C ALA A 435 10.48 4.44 -8.45
N ALA A 436 11.38 5.18 -7.80
CA ALA A 436 12.80 4.84 -7.72
C ALA A 436 13.10 3.50 -7.00
N PRO A 437 12.36 3.10 -5.95
CA PRO A 437 12.54 1.79 -5.31
C PRO A 437 12.11 0.59 -6.16
N TYR A 438 11.36 0.80 -7.24
CA TYR A 438 10.82 -0.30 -8.05
C TYR A 438 11.73 -0.61 -9.24
N ARG A 439 12.09 -1.88 -9.41
CA ARG A 439 12.92 -2.35 -10.54
C ARG A 439 12.13 -3.11 -11.59
N GLY A 440 10.94 -3.58 -11.23
CA GLY A 440 10.02 -4.28 -12.11
C GLY A 440 8.58 -3.95 -11.76
N PRO A 441 7.62 -4.54 -12.49
CA PRO A 441 6.20 -4.36 -12.21
C PRO A 441 5.80 -4.90 -10.85
N HIS A 442 4.71 -4.37 -10.30
CA HIS A 442 4.14 -4.88 -9.06
C HIS A 442 3.32 -6.15 -9.32
N GLU A 443 3.99 -7.30 -9.44
CA GLU A 443 3.39 -8.57 -9.88
C GLU A 443 2.18 -8.99 -9.04
N LEU A 444 2.19 -8.75 -7.72
CA LEU A 444 1.03 -9.10 -6.89
C LEU A 444 -0.19 -8.22 -7.18
N ALA A 445 -0.01 -6.91 -7.40
CA ALA A 445 -1.11 -6.01 -7.76
C ALA A 445 -1.66 -6.38 -9.14
N ASP A 446 -0.79 -6.65 -10.11
CA ASP A 446 -1.16 -7.17 -11.43
C ASP A 446 -1.97 -8.47 -11.35
N PHE A 447 -1.59 -9.37 -10.44
CA PHE A 447 -2.27 -10.65 -10.27
C PHE A 447 -3.62 -10.52 -9.56
N LEU A 448 -3.71 -9.70 -8.50
CA LEU A 448 -4.93 -9.54 -7.71
C LEU A 448 -5.94 -8.63 -8.40
N LEU A 449 -5.45 -7.51 -8.93
CA LEU A 449 -6.18 -6.40 -9.52
C LEU A 449 -5.65 -6.04 -10.93
N PRO A 450 -5.84 -6.89 -11.95
CA PRO A 450 -5.55 -6.53 -13.34
C PRO A 450 -6.28 -5.24 -13.72
N GLY A 451 -5.58 -4.35 -14.42
CA GLY A 451 -6.09 -3.00 -14.67
C GLY A 451 -5.87 -2.02 -13.52
N ASN A 452 -5.07 -2.37 -12.51
CA ASN A 452 -4.66 -1.43 -11.47
C ASN A 452 -3.88 -0.24 -12.04
N GLU A 453 -3.87 0.84 -11.28
CA GLU A 453 -3.16 2.08 -11.61
C GLU A 453 -2.30 2.49 -10.41
N ILE A 454 -0.98 2.46 -10.60
CA ILE A 454 -0.02 2.94 -9.60
C ILE A 454 0.66 4.18 -10.16
N TRP A 455 0.56 5.30 -9.47
CA TRP A 455 1.28 6.54 -9.78
C TRP A 455 2.68 6.46 -9.18
N GLY A 456 3.70 6.48 -10.04
CA GLY A 456 5.10 6.44 -9.65
C GLY A 456 5.74 7.82 -9.80
N GLN A 457 6.07 8.46 -8.68
CA GLN A 457 6.83 9.71 -8.68
C GLN A 457 8.24 9.49 -9.21
N VAL A 458 8.58 10.20 -10.27
CA VAL A 458 9.92 10.20 -10.84
C VAL A 458 10.78 11.18 -10.03
N ARG A 459 11.58 10.63 -9.12
CA ARG A 459 12.51 11.38 -8.27
C ARG A 459 13.96 11.14 -8.71
N TYR A 460 14.55 12.12 -9.39
CA TYR A 460 15.92 12.00 -9.91
C TYR A 460 16.97 11.94 -8.81
N ASP A 461 16.75 12.63 -7.69
CA ASP A 461 17.61 12.57 -6.51
C ASP A 461 17.67 11.17 -5.90
N GLN A 462 16.57 10.41 -5.98
CA GLN A 462 16.51 9.03 -5.51
C GLN A 462 16.94 8.00 -6.54
N ALA A 463 16.68 8.24 -7.83
CA ALA A 463 17.17 7.40 -8.92
C ALA A 463 18.72 7.47 -9.01
N PHE A 464 19.31 8.61 -8.62
CA PHE A 464 20.75 8.86 -8.67
C PHE A 464 21.30 9.35 -7.31
N PRO A 465 21.18 8.56 -6.23
CA PRO A 465 21.45 9.04 -4.86
C PRO A 465 22.91 9.38 -4.59
N ASN A 466 23.82 8.91 -5.45
CA ASN A 466 25.26 9.16 -5.36
C ASN A 466 25.75 10.26 -6.32
N ASP A 467 24.84 10.91 -7.05
CA ASP A 467 25.20 11.96 -7.99
C ASP A 467 24.79 13.35 -7.45
N PRO A 468 25.73 14.17 -6.97
CA PRO A 468 25.41 15.51 -6.50
C PRO A 468 24.95 16.46 -7.61
N GLN A 469 25.05 16.06 -8.89
CA GLN A 469 24.60 16.82 -10.04
C GLN A 469 23.33 16.23 -10.69
N TRP A 470 22.52 15.46 -9.95
CA TRP A 470 21.26 14.90 -10.45
C TRP A 470 20.36 15.97 -11.11
N PHE A 471 20.42 17.22 -10.65
CA PHE A 471 19.68 18.35 -11.21
C PHE A 471 20.23 18.85 -12.57
N ASN A 472 21.47 18.54 -12.93
CA ASN A 472 22.10 18.88 -14.21
C ASN A 472 22.09 17.72 -15.23
N ARG A 473 21.43 16.61 -14.90
CA ARG A 473 21.30 15.46 -15.81
C ARG A 473 20.71 15.90 -17.15
N ASP A 474 21.22 15.30 -18.22
CA ASP A 474 20.72 15.62 -19.55
C ASP A 474 19.26 15.15 -19.70
N ASN A 475 18.57 15.72 -20.69
CA ASN A 475 17.17 15.38 -20.94
C ASN A 475 16.98 13.90 -21.32
N LEU A 476 18.01 13.21 -21.81
CA LEU A 476 17.92 11.82 -22.26
C LEU A 476 17.86 10.87 -21.06
N GLU A 477 18.68 11.09 -20.04
CA GLU A 477 18.67 10.28 -18.81
C GLU A 477 17.37 10.46 -18.03
N ARG A 478 16.83 11.68 -18.00
CA ARG A 478 15.51 11.98 -17.43
C ARG A 478 14.38 11.25 -18.16
N GLN A 479 14.36 11.33 -19.49
CA GLN A 479 13.42 10.60 -20.33
C GLN A 479 13.55 9.07 -20.18
N ALA A 480 14.76 8.55 -19.99
CA ALA A 480 14.98 7.13 -19.76
C ALA A 480 14.36 6.66 -18.44
N GLU A 481 14.43 7.46 -17.38
CA GLU A 481 13.81 7.12 -16.08
C GLU A 481 12.28 7.19 -16.13
N ILE A 482 11.73 8.15 -16.86
CA ILE A 482 10.28 8.23 -17.11
C ILE A 482 9.83 7.01 -17.94
N ALA A 483 10.57 6.67 -18.99
CA ALA A 483 10.29 5.50 -19.82
C ALA A 483 10.38 4.20 -19.00
N ARG A 484 11.37 4.08 -18.11
CA ARG A 484 11.51 2.96 -17.18
C ARG A 484 10.28 2.86 -16.28
N THR A 485 9.88 3.96 -15.65
CA THR A 485 8.70 4.03 -14.77
C THR A 485 7.44 3.57 -15.50
N ALA A 486 7.20 4.09 -16.71
CA ALA A 486 6.08 3.65 -17.55
C ALA A 486 6.18 2.16 -17.94
N SER A 487 7.37 1.67 -18.28
CA SER A 487 7.59 0.29 -18.72
C SER A 487 7.32 -0.75 -17.63
N ILE A 488 7.43 -0.37 -16.36
CA ILE A 488 7.09 -1.22 -15.22
C ILE A 488 5.63 -1.07 -14.78
N GLY A 489 4.79 -0.44 -15.60
CA GLY A 489 3.34 -0.36 -15.38
C GLY A 489 2.88 0.78 -14.47
N MET A 490 3.81 1.62 -14.01
CA MET A 490 3.50 2.79 -13.19
C MET A 490 3.22 4.02 -14.08
N VAL A 491 2.19 4.78 -13.75
CA VAL A 491 1.90 6.11 -14.29
C VAL A 491 3.02 7.06 -13.87
N PRO A 492 3.82 7.62 -14.79
CA PRO A 492 4.87 8.56 -14.39
C PRO A 492 4.26 9.86 -13.85
N VAL A 493 4.63 10.23 -12.63
CA VAL A 493 4.35 11.55 -12.05
C VAL A 493 5.64 12.34 -12.03
N VAL A 494 5.71 13.43 -12.79
CA VAL A 494 6.92 14.23 -12.97
C VAL A 494 6.72 15.60 -12.34
N MET A 495 7.52 15.92 -11.31
CA MET A 495 7.42 17.18 -10.59
C MET A 495 8.30 18.26 -11.22
N HIS A 496 7.73 19.42 -11.56
CA HIS A 496 8.44 20.65 -11.96
C HIS A 496 9.55 20.51 -13.02
N ASP A 497 9.40 19.56 -13.95
CA ASP A 497 10.36 19.39 -15.03
C ASP A 497 9.74 19.79 -16.37
N SER A 498 10.31 20.82 -17.01
CA SER A 498 9.90 21.32 -18.33
C SER A 498 10.49 20.51 -19.49
N THR A 499 10.79 19.22 -19.25
CA THR A 499 11.31 18.34 -20.29
C THR A 499 10.21 18.02 -21.30
N THR A 500 10.27 18.66 -22.46
CA THR A 500 9.37 18.43 -23.59
C THR A 500 9.32 16.95 -24.00
N LEU A 501 8.09 16.44 -24.26
CA LEU A 501 7.71 15.16 -24.89
C LEU A 501 7.34 14.00 -23.95
N LEU A 502 6.49 14.26 -22.95
CA LEU A 502 6.13 13.23 -21.96
C LEU A 502 4.86 12.44 -22.31
N SER A 503 4.02 12.95 -23.20
CA SER A 503 2.74 12.33 -23.57
C SER A 503 2.81 10.92 -24.15
N SER A 504 3.98 10.48 -24.64
CA SER A 504 4.15 9.12 -25.17
C SER A 504 4.46 8.05 -24.11
N TYR A 505 4.67 8.42 -22.85
CA TYR A 505 5.03 7.47 -21.79
C TYR A 505 3.80 6.96 -21.05
N GLU A 506 2.90 6.31 -21.79
CA GLU A 506 1.79 5.58 -21.18
C GLU A 506 2.30 4.39 -20.37
N ALA A 507 1.79 4.26 -19.14
CA ALA A 507 2.07 3.14 -18.27
C ALA A 507 1.65 1.81 -18.93
N ALA A 508 2.60 0.87 -19.03
CA ALA A 508 2.39 -0.44 -19.64
C ALA A 508 1.31 -1.26 -18.91
N GLU A 509 0.60 -2.12 -19.65
CA GLU A 509 -0.35 -3.09 -19.09
C GLU A 509 0.40 -4.33 -18.59
N THR A 510 1.17 -4.17 -17.51
CA THR A 510 2.12 -5.20 -17.06
C THR A 510 1.45 -6.51 -16.67
N TRP A 511 0.20 -6.48 -16.19
CA TRP A 511 -0.58 -7.69 -15.90
C TRP A 511 -0.76 -8.63 -17.10
N ARG A 512 -0.67 -8.13 -18.34
CA ARG A 512 -0.71 -8.98 -19.55
C ARG A 512 0.62 -9.68 -19.82
N ALA A 513 1.73 -9.15 -19.32
CA ALA A 513 3.08 -9.57 -19.65
C ALA A 513 3.80 -10.31 -18.51
N THR A 514 3.51 -9.97 -17.25
CA THR A 514 4.18 -10.54 -16.06
C THR A 514 3.46 -11.75 -15.50
N ILE A 515 2.13 -11.82 -15.65
CA ILE A 515 1.33 -12.92 -15.14
C ILE A 515 1.36 -14.09 -16.12
N PRO A 516 1.74 -15.31 -15.70
CA PRO A 516 1.66 -16.49 -16.56
C PRO A 516 0.28 -16.63 -17.20
N VAL A 517 0.24 -16.96 -18.49
CA VAL A 517 -1.01 -16.98 -19.28
C VAL A 517 -2.08 -17.90 -18.67
N GLU A 518 -1.68 -19.02 -18.06
CA GLU A 518 -2.60 -19.94 -17.38
C GLU A 518 -3.16 -19.40 -16.07
N LEU A 519 -2.51 -18.37 -15.51
CA LEU A 519 -2.93 -17.67 -14.31
C LEU A 519 -3.73 -16.40 -14.62
N GLN A 520 -3.68 -15.90 -15.85
CA GLN A 520 -4.51 -14.77 -16.28
C GLN A 520 -6.00 -15.15 -16.21
N GLY A 521 -6.82 -14.30 -15.59
CA GLY A 521 -8.26 -14.53 -15.43
C GLY A 521 -9.01 -14.49 -16.78
N PRO A 522 -10.17 -15.16 -16.91
CA PRO A 522 -10.94 -15.22 -18.16
C PRO A 522 -11.43 -13.85 -18.67
N CYS A 523 -11.36 -12.81 -17.83
CA CYS A 523 -11.75 -11.44 -18.18
C CYS A 523 -10.60 -10.58 -18.71
N GLU A 524 -9.36 -11.07 -18.72
CA GLU A 524 -8.17 -10.29 -19.06
C GLU A 524 -7.82 -10.31 -20.57
N GLY A 525 -8.55 -11.11 -21.36
CA GLY A 525 -8.39 -11.25 -22.81
C GLY A 525 -9.31 -10.36 -23.66
N ARG A 526 -9.93 -9.32 -23.10
CA ARG A 526 -10.72 -8.34 -23.86
C ARG A 526 -9.98 -7.03 -24.07
#